data_AF-A0A9X2NLE4-F1
#
_entry.id   AF-A0A9X2NLE4-F1
#
_cell.length_a   1.000
_cell.length_b   1.000
_cell.length_c   1.000
_cell.angle_alpha   90.00
_cell.angle_beta   90.00
_cell.angle_gamma   90.00
#
_symmetry.space_group_name_H-M   'P 1'
#
loop_
_entity.id
_entity.type
_entity.pdbx_description
1 polymer ?
#
loop_
_entity_poly.entity_id
_entity_poly.type
_entity_poly.pdbx_seq_one_letter_code
_entity_poly.pdbx_strand_id
1 'polypeptide(L)'
;MIHVEQRLSPEEQRTVLVQLGKLVRELRVDAAGPAAVDFRQVGTHTELEGHNATTSDTIAELFTELRKGMYSEGRGTWLQARFTLDPDGGFDFDFAFDDDPVWTDPPATTAYPDELTAFPRADEHIPDWWRLRAQLPLGVVFRHAEAGGPDVERPPLTDTEVPLVLQYLAREAVVHETDDERFFTDGAWIWPEAVPALLAEYGVPPEPDLVAHIRRHRFQPPYVEPLVRRTAEADLLGKPRPKPGRADVKKTSGDVAAELETTPDPKLGDEELLIVLVQRLGEHGVWPEAYRVGERADGTWCLNFTTDGWEVAAYAGGKPREPKYFDRLEDAAQQLLGALLLHPARMTAGHETPLETAKELDDWPVHPAPGEPPLTLLRNKRITRLVAGTVVLRFGEEPGNLVHHGEVRFATTSLPLERELQRRSYRLRRPLHVITGITVPWANLPGGAVAFVLPKTIAEHESDGSLERIE
;
A
#
# COMPACT_ATOMS: atom_id res chain seq x y z
N MET A 1 21.17 27.75 -16.43
CA MET A 1 22.30 27.96 -15.50
C MET A 1 21.90 29.05 -14.54
N ILE A 2 21.42 28.68 -13.36
CA ILE A 2 21.31 29.64 -12.26
C ILE A 2 22.76 29.79 -11.77
N HIS A 3 23.35 30.98 -11.95
CA HIS A 3 24.61 31.28 -11.27
C HIS A 3 24.36 31.14 -9.78
N VAL A 4 25.15 30.31 -9.10
CA VAL A 4 25.22 30.28 -7.63
C VAL A 4 25.88 31.60 -7.20
N GLU A 5 25.14 32.70 -7.31
CA GLU A 5 25.55 33.99 -6.79
C GLU A 5 25.38 33.94 -5.26
N GLN A 6 26.53 33.92 -4.59
CA GLN A 6 26.76 34.17 -3.17
C GLN A 6 26.43 33.03 -2.20
N ARG A 7 27.47 32.23 -1.91
CA ARG A 7 27.59 31.49 -0.65
C ARG A 7 27.55 32.48 0.51
N LEU A 8 26.61 32.29 1.44
CA LEU A 8 26.48 33.14 2.61
C LEU A 8 27.62 32.84 3.60
N SER A 9 28.24 33.89 4.13
CA SER A 9 29.16 33.80 5.26
C SER A 9 28.42 33.36 6.54
N PRO A 10 29.12 32.84 7.57
CA PRO A 10 28.48 32.46 8.83
C PRO A 10 27.70 33.60 9.51
N GLU A 11 28.11 34.85 9.32
CA GLU A 11 27.42 36.03 9.87
C GLU A 11 26.12 36.35 9.10
N GLU A 12 26.14 36.21 7.78
CA GLU A 12 24.95 36.36 6.94
C GLU A 12 23.95 35.22 7.19
N GLN A 13 24.42 33.98 7.31
CA GLN A 13 23.59 32.83 7.71
C GLN A 13 22.92 33.08 9.06
N ARG A 14 23.68 33.57 10.06
CA ARG A 14 23.13 33.93 11.37
C ARG A 14 22.11 35.06 11.26
N THR A 15 22.29 36.00 10.35
CA THR A 15 21.33 37.09 10.12
C THR A 15 20.00 36.55 9.63
N VAL A 16 20.01 35.63 8.65
CA VAL A 16 18.79 34.95 8.16
C VAL A 16 18.12 34.13 9.26
N LEU A 17 18.90 33.38 10.07
CA LEU A 17 18.36 32.62 11.20
C LEU A 17 17.71 33.51 12.27
N VAL A 18 18.28 34.70 12.54
CA VAL A 18 17.67 35.68 13.45
C VAL A 18 16.38 36.26 12.88
N GLN A 19 16.30 36.48 11.56
CA GLN A 19 15.06 36.90 10.90
C GLN A 19 13.99 35.81 10.99
N LEU A 20 14.34 34.54 10.72
CA LEU A 20 13.47 33.39 10.94
C LEU A 20 12.97 33.33 12.37
N GLY A 21 13.86 33.45 13.37
CA GLY A 21 13.48 33.43 14.78
C GLY A 21 12.49 34.54 15.17
N LYS A 22 12.65 35.76 14.63
CA LYS A 22 11.69 36.86 14.84
C LYS A 22 10.33 36.54 14.24
N LEU A 23 10.31 36.05 13.00
CA LEU A 23 9.07 35.74 12.28
C LEU A 23 8.32 34.57 12.92
N VAL A 24 9.04 33.50 13.30
CA VAL A 24 8.46 32.36 14.04
C VAL A 24 7.92 32.80 15.39
N ARG A 25 8.59 33.72 16.09
CA ARG A 25 8.08 34.28 17.36
C ARG A 25 6.78 35.06 17.17
N GLU A 26 6.67 35.84 16.09
CA GLU A 26 5.47 36.61 15.76
C GLU A 26 4.31 35.71 15.34
N LEU A 27 4.59 34.62 14.65
CA LEU A 27 3.62 33.65 14.15
C LEU A 27 3.35 32.48 15.13
N ARG A 28 3.89 32.56 16.35
CA ARG A 28 3.69 31.55 17.39
C ARG A 28 2.24 31.58 17.90
N VAL A 29 1.65 30.40 18.08
CA VAL A 29 0.24 30.26 18.52
C VAL A 29 0.11 30.36 20.04
N ASP A 30 0.94 29.63 20.79
CA ASP A 30 1.05 29.69 22.24
C ASP A 30 2.42 30.20 22.67
N ALA A 31 2.45 31.41 23.24
CA ALA A 31 3.66 32.08 23.70
C ALA A 31 4.40 31.32 24.82
N ALA A 32 3.71 30.48 25.60
CA ALA A 32 4.29 29.78 26.75
C ALA A 32 5.10 28.52 26.35
N GLY A 33 4.81 27.92 25.20
CA GLY A 33 5.48 26.71 24.70
C GLY A 33 6.59 27.00 23.68
N PRO A 34 7.53 26.06 23.46
CA PRO A 34 8.45 26.14 22.32
C PRO A 34 7.67 26.09 21.00
N ALA A 35 8.28 26.58 19.93
CA ALA A 35 7.72 26.51 18.57
C ALA A 35 8.78 25.96 17.63
N ALA A 36 8.36 25.17 16.64
CA ALA A 36 9.25 24.66 15.62
C ALA A 36 8.64 24.81 14.23
N VAL A 37 9.51 24.94 13.24
CA VAL A 37 9.12 24.90 11.84
C VAL A 37 10.01 23.90 11.13
N ASP A 38 9.37 22.88 10.55
CA ASP A 38 9.99 21.93 9.65
C ASP A 38 9.88 22.44 8.23
N PHE A 39 11.00 22.41 7.52
CA PHE A 39 11.10 22.80 6.12
C PHE A 39 11.69 21.66 5.30
N ARG A 40 11.09 21.41 4.13
CA ARG A 40 11.58 20.44 3.15
C ARG A 40 11.48 21.06 1.76
N GLN A 41 12.53 20.95 0.96
CA GLN A 41 12.52 21.44 -0.42
C GLN A 41 13.39 20.59 -1.36
N VAL A 42 12.83 20.27 -2.54
CA VAL A 42 13.54 19.67 -3.67
C VAL A 42 13.05 20.29 -4.98
N GLY A 43 13.97 20.87 -5.76
CA GLY A 43 13.61 21.64 -6.95
C GLY A 43 12.66 22.78 -6.58
N THR A 44 11.47 22.79 -7.17
CA THR A 44 10.41 23.76 -6.87
C THR A 44 9.41 23.27 -5.82
N HIS A 45 9.44 21.99 -5.44
CA HIS A 45 8.53 21.43 -4.44
C HIS A 45 9.00 21.83 -3.04
N THR A 46 8.12 22.47 -2.27
CA THR A 46 8.44 23.00 -0.94
C THR A 46 7.31 22.68 0.02
N GLU A 47 7.66 22.17 1.21
CA GLU A 47 6.72 21.95 2.31
C GLU A 47 7.19 22.66 3.57
N LEU A 48 6.24 23.21 4.31
CA LEU A 48 6.42 23.78 5.62
C LEU A 48 5.41 23.17 6.58
N GLU A 49 5.88 22.75 7.75
CA GLU A 49 5.04 22.25 8.83
C GLU A 49 5.39 22.98 10.13
N GLY A 50 4.40 23.66 10.70
CA GLY A 50 4.57 24.45 11.92
C GLY A 50 4.05 23.71 13.14
N HIS A 51 4.90 23.57 14.16
CA HIS A 51 4.54 23.05 15.47
C HIS A 51 4.47 24.22 16.45
N ASN A 52 3.27 24.53 16.95
CA ASN A 52 3.00 25.74 17.75
C ASN A 52 3.36 27.07 17.03
N ALA A 53 3.42 27.06 15.69
CA ALA A 53 3.61 28.25 14.86
C ALA A 53 2.82 28.11 13.55
N THR A 54 2.23 29.21 13.08
CA THR A 54 1.68 29.27 11.72
C THR A 54 2.81 29.47 10.71
N THR A 55 2.71 28.82 9.55
CA THR A 55 3.67 28.94 8.45
C THR A 55 3.31 30.11 7.52
N SER A 56 4.27 30.59 6.73
CA SER A 56 4.05 31.65 5.74
C SER A 56 5.05 31.55 4.59
N ASP A 57 4.72 32.14 3.43
CA ASP A 57 5.60 32.17 2.26
C ASP A 57 6.94 32.85 2.58
N THR A 58 6.93 33.90 3.41
CA THR A 58 8.16 34.57 3.84
C THR A 58 9.08 33.66 4.66
N ILE A 59 8.53 32.76 5.48
CA ILE A 59 9.33 31.73 6.16
C ILE A 59 9.95 30.79 5.11
N ALA A 60 9.19 30.35 4.12
CA ALA A 60 9.68 29.45 3.07
C ALA A 60 10.80 30.09 2.24
N GLU A 61 10.66 31.38 1.93
CA GLU A 61 11.66 32.19 1.22
C GLU A 61 12.97 32.28 2.00
N LEU A 62 12.92 32.58 3.31
CA LEU A 62 14.11 32.66 4.16
C LEU A 62 14.83 31.31 4.28
N PHE A 63 14.09 30.20 4.45
CA PHE A 63 14.72 28.87 4.41
C PHE A 63 15.34 28.56 3.03
N THR A 64 14.65 28.92 1.94
CA THR A 64 15.15 28.73 0.57
C THR A 64 16.43 29.55 0.33
N GLU A 65 16.48 30.79 0.82
CA GLU A 65 17.67 31.64 0.77
C GLU A 65 18.82 31.03 1.56
N LEU A 66 18.57 30.66 2.82
CA LEU A 66 19.56 30.04 3.70
C LEU A 66 20.13 28.76 3.05
N ARG A 67 19.25 27.91 2.52
CA ARG A 67 19.60 26.67 1.81
C ARG A 67 20.54 26.91 0.64
N LYS A 68 20.20 27.84 -0.25
CA LYS A 68 21.02 28.23 -1.40
C LYS A 68 22.37 28.78 -0.96
N GLY A 69 22.35 29.66 0.05
CA GLY A 69 23.54 30.28 0.63
C GLY A 69 24.48 29.29 1.32
N MET A 70 23.96 28.17 1.80
CA MET A 70 24.71 27.08 2.43
C MET A 70 25.20 26.02 1.43
N TYR A 71 25.04 26.22 0.12
CA TYR A 71 25.59 25.33 -0.89
C TYR A 71 27.11 25.14 -0.70
N SER A 72 27.54 23.88 -0.75
CA SER A 72 28.96 23.52 -0.76
C SER A 72 29.28 22.75 -2.03
N GLU A 73 30.35 23.17 -2.71
CA GLU A 73 30.85 22.50 -3.92
C GLU A 73 31.10 21.02 -3.66
N GLY A 74 30.66 20.16 -4.58
CA GLY A 74 30.69 18.70 -4.43
C GLY A 74 29.71 18.12 -3.39
N ARG A 75 29.27 18.88 -2.39
CA ARG A 75 28.34 18.38 -1.36
C ARG A 75 26.87 18.67 -1.65
N GLY A 76 26.59 19.76 -2.37
CA GLY A 76 25.24 20.24 -2.64
C GLY A 76 24.65 21.08 -1.51
N THR A 77 23.33 21.24 -1.53
CA THR A 77 22.49 21.83 -0.48
C THR A 77 21.82 20.73 0.35
N TRP A 78 21.35 21.06 1.55
CA TRP A 78 20.46 20.17 2.32
C TRP A 78 19.03 20.21 1.76
N LEU A 79 18.24 19.15 1.96
CA LEU A 79 16.84 19.08 1.49
C LEU A 79 15.82 19.31 2.59
N GLN A 80 16.22 19.12 3.86
CA GLN A 80 15.35 19.31 5.01
C GLN A 80 16.09 20.00 6.15
N ALA A 81 15.33 20.80 6.91
CA ALA A 81 15.80 21.46 8.11
C ALA A 81 14.66 21.64 9.12
N ARG A 82 15.02 21.72 10.40
CA ARG A 82 14.13 22.07 11.50
C ARG A 82 14.70 23.29 12.21
N PHE A 83 13.89 24.32 12.35
CA PHE A 83 14.17 25.47 13.20
C PHE A 83 13.34 25.36 14.47
N THR A 84 13.97 25.41 15.64
CA THR A 84 13.29 25.38 16.93
C THR A 84 13.54 26.68 17.67
N LEU A 85 12.49 27.29 18.19
CA LEU A 85 12.52 28.50 19.03
C LEU A 85 12.04 28.12 20.43
N ASP A 86 12.85 28.41 21.44
CA ASP A 86 12.51 28.24 22.84
C ASP A 86 11.70 29.43 23.40
N PRO A 87 10.97 29.27 24.51
CA PRO A 87 10.23 30.36 25.15
C PRO A 87 11.11 31.53 25.62
N ASP A 88 12.38 31.28 25.96
CA ASP A 88 13.34 32.31 26.42
C ASP A 88 13.97 33.09 25.26
N GLY A 89 13.65 32.73 24.01
CA GLY A 89 14.18 33.33 22.80
C GLY A 89 15.48 32.70 22.29
N GLY A 90 15.98 31.65 22.95
CA GLY A 90 16.98 30.75 22.36
C GLY A 90 16.42 30.08 21.12
N PHE A 91 17.29 29.77 20.15
CA PHE A 91 16.89 28.99 18.98
C PHE A 91 17.98 28.02 18.57
N ASP A 92 17.56 26.97 17.89
CA ASP A 92 18.39 25.93 17.33
C ASP A 92 17.99 25.64 15.87
N PHE A 93 18.95 25.20 15.06
CA PHE A 93 18.74 24.93 13.64
C PHE A 93 19.50 23.67 13.22
N ASP A 94 18.73 22.63 12.94
CA ASP A 94 19.20 21.34 12.47
C ASP A 94 18.88 21.18 10.99
N PHE A 95 19.79 20.56 10.24
CA PHE A 95 19.57 20.23 8.82
C PHE A 95 20.26 18.92 8.45
N ALA A 96 19.72 18.24 7.45
CA ALA A 96 20.24 16.97 6.98
C ALA A 96 20.56 17.00 5.49
N PHE A 97 21.73 16.50 5.12
CA PHE A 97 22.17 16.40 3.73
C PHE A 97 21.78 15.08 3.05
N ASP A 98 21.80 13.99 3.80
CA ASP A 98 21.72 12.63 3.25
C ASP A 98 20.46 11.87 3.64
N ASP A 99 19.68 12.43 4.57
CA ASP A 99 18.44 11.81 5.01
C ASP A 99 17.35 11.99 3.94
N ASP A 100 16.57 10.94 3.72
CA ASP A 100 15.41 10.96 2.82
C ASP A 100 14.29 11.83 3.43
N PRO A 101 13.90 12.95 2.79
CA PRO A 101 12.82 13.78 3.31
C PRO A 101 11.48 13.06 3.26
N VAL A 102 10.75 13.11 4.36
CA VAL A 102 9.37 12.58 4.42
C VAL A 102 8.42 13.64 3.89
N TRP A 103 7.85 13.40 2.71
CA TRP A 103 6.93 14.32 2.05
C TRP A 103 5.48 14.11 2.46
N THR A 104 4.75 15.21 2.59
CA THR A 104 3.31 15.18 2.75
C THR A 104 2.63 14.88 1.42
N ASP A 105 3.08 15.57 0.37
CA ASP A 105 2.71 15.39 -1.02
C ASP A 105 3.98 15.01 -1.82
N PRO A 106 4.01 13.87 -2.52
CA PRO A 106 5.20 13.44 -3.24
C PRO A 106 5.62 14.46 -4.32
N PRO A 107 6.90 14.90 -4.33
CA PRO A 107 7.39 15.79 -5.37
C PRO A 107 7.36 15.13 -6.75
N ALA A 108 7.25 15.95 -7.80
CA ALA A 108 7.35 15.50 -9.18
C ALA A 108 8.65 14.72 -9.44
N THR A 109 8.61 13.70 -10.29
CA THR A 109 9.77 12.85 -10.59
C THR A 109 10.95 13.60 -11.19
N THR A 110 10.71 14.74 -11.86
CA THR A 110 11.75 15.61 -12.41
C THR A 110 12.45 16.47 -11.35
N ALA A 111 11.86 16.63 -10.15
CA ALA A 111 12.40 17.51 -9.12
C ALA A 111 13.80 17.06 -8.64
N TYR A 112 14.04 15.76 -8.52
CA TYR A 112 15.33 15.22 -8.06
C TYR A 112 16.47 15.39 -9.09
N PRO A 113 16.28 15.08 -10.38
CA PRO A 113 17.24 15.44 -11.43
C PRO A 113 17.48 16.95 -11.55
N ASP A 114 16.42 17.76 -11.48
CA ASP A 114 16.52 19.22 -11.58
C ASP A 114 17.31 19.79 -10.40
N GLU A 115 17.09 19.27 -9.20
CA GLU A 115 17.83 19.63 -7.99
C GLU A 115 19.33 19.35 -8.14
N LEU A 116 19.72 18.15 -8.60
CA LEU A 116 21.13 17.82 -8.84
C LEU A 116 21.76 18.66 -9.95
N THR A 117 20.95 19.11 -10.92
CA THR A 117 21.40 20.02 -11.97
C THR A 117 21.65 21.43 -11.43
N ALA A 118 20.80 21.91 -10.53
CA ALA A 118 20.92 23.24 -9.94
C ALA A 118 21.99 23.31 -8.83
N PHE A 119 22.11 22.26 -8.02
CA PHE A 119 23.04 22.15 -6.90
C PHE A 119 23.84 20.84 -6.99
N PRO A 120 24.88 20.80 -7.85
CA PRO A 120 25.62 19.57 -8.11
C PRO A 120 26.26 18.97 -6.87
N ARG A 121 26.13 17.64 -6.76
CA ARG A 121 26.80 16.79 -5.78
C ARG A 121 27.81 15.89 -6.48
N ALA A 122 28.94 15.63 -5.83
CA ALA A 122 29.86 14.57 -6.19
C ALA A 122 29.16 13.23 -6.01
N ASP A 123 29.53 12.24 -6.83
CA ASP A 123 28.85 10.94 -6.90
C ASP A 123 28.75 10.26 -5.51
N GLU A 124 29.83 10.29 -4.71
CA GLU A 124 29.87 9.75 -3.34
C GLU A 124 28.94 10.45 -2.33
N HIS A 125 28.43 11.64 -2.65
CA HIS A 125 27.53 12.42 -1.80
C HIS A 125 26.06 12.39 -2.26
N ILE A 126 25.74 11.48 -3.20
CA ILE A 126 24.36 11.20 -3.61
C ILE A 126 23.92 9.87 -2.98
N PRO A 127 23.07 9.91 -1.93
CA PRO A 127 22.53 8.70 -1.31
C PRO A 127 21.74 7.84 -2.30
N ASP A 128 21.66 6.52 -2.05
CA ASP A 128 20.98 5.59 -2.94
C ASP A 128 19.48 5.89 -3.10
N TRP A 129 18.78 6.33 -2.06
CA TRP A 129 17.37 6.73 -2.17
C TRP A 129 17.18 7.87 -3.17
N TRP A 130 18.13 8.82 -3.27
CA TRP A 130 18.08 9.91 -4.22
C TRP A 130 18.43 9.40 -5.61
N ARG A 131 19.44 8.53 -5.74
CA ARG A 131 19.79 7.90 -7.02
C ARG A 131 18.59 7.17 -7.64
N LEU A 132 17.81 6.45 -6.83
CA LEU A 132 16.57 5.80 -7.26
C LEU A 132 15.58 6.80 -7.86
N ARG A 133 15.30 7.91 -7.16
CA ARG A 133 14.36 8.95 -7.62
C ARG A 133 14.88 9.77 -8.81
N ALA A 134 16.19 9.96 -8.91
CA ALA A 134 16.86 10.66 -10.01
C ALA A 134 17.22 9.76 -11.20
N GLN A 135 16.87 8.46 -11.14
CA GLN A 135 17.22 7.46 -12.15
C GLN A 135 18.72 7.35 -12.46
N LEU A 136 19.54 7.44 -11.41
CA LEU A 136 20.99 7.24 -11.46
C LEU A 136 21.35 5.82 -11.02
N PRO A 137 22.44 5.24 -11.54
CA PRO A 137 22.96 3.97 -11.02
C PRO A 137 23.26 4.06 -9.51
N LEU A 138 23.14 2.95 -8.79
CA LEU A 138 23.42 2.89 -7.36
C LEU A 138 24.89 3.22 -7.04
N GLY A 139 25.09 3.91 -5.92
CA GLY A 139 26.40 4.33 -5.41
C GLY A 139 27.08 3.27 -4.53
N VAL A 140 26.49 2.07 -4.41
CA VAL A 140 27.02 0.98 -3.60
C VAL A 140 28.46 0.65 -4.01
N VAL A 141 29.35 0.50 -3.02
CA VAL A 141 30.74 0.10 -3.21
C VAL A 141 30.88 -1.34 -2.75
N PHE A 142 31.21 -2.24 -3.68
CA PHE A 142 31.41 -3.65 -3.38
C PHE A 142 32.86 -3.91 -2.98
N ARG A 143 33.04 -4.71 -1.91
CA ARG A 143 34.32 -5.32 -1.59
C ARG A 143 34.41 -6.67 -2.28
N HIS A 144 35.58 -7.00 -2.82
CA HIS A 144 35.80 -8.26 -3.52
C HIS A 144 36.64 -9.16 -2.63
N ALA A 145 36.12 -10.36 -2.34
CA ALA A 145 36.83 -11.33 -1.55
C ALA A 145 37.66 -12.26 -2.43
N GLU A 146 38.93 -12.46 -2.08
CA GLU A 146 39.80 -13.38 -2.77
C GLU A 146 39.87 -14.73 -2.06
N ALA A 147 39.71 -15.82 -2.82
CA ALA A 147 39.84 -17.18 -2.30
C ALA A 147 41.26 -17.44 -1.75
N GLY A 148 42.29 -16.98 -2.47
CA GLY A 148 43.68 -17.31 -2.20
C GLY A 148 44.04 -18.73 -2.67
N GLY A 149 45.11 -19.30 -2.11
CA GLY A 149 45.50 -20.70 -2.30
C GLY A 149 45.26 -21.55 -1.05
N PRO A 150 45.40 -22.88 -1.14
CA PRO A 150 45.20 -23.78 0.00
C PRO A 150 46.17 -23.54 1.16
N ASP A 151 47.34 -22.96 0.90
CA ASP A 151 48.37 -22.68 1.90
C ASP A 151 48.30 -21.26 2.50
N VAL A 152 47.24 -20.49 2.20
CA VAL A 152 47.13 -19.11 2.71
C VAL A 152 46.87 -19.12 4.23
N GLU A 153 47.74 -18.47 5.00
CA GLU A 153 47.59 -18.37 6.44
C GLU A 153 46.56 -17.29 6.81
N ARG A 154 45.45 -17.70 7.43
CA ARG A 154 44.39 -16.82 7.95
C ARG A 154 44.01 -17.25 9.37
N PRO A 155 43.52 -16.33 10.23
CA PRO A 155 43.08 -16.68 11.58
C PRO A 155 42.01 -17.78 11.55
N PRO A 156 42.18 -18.89 12.29
CA PRO A 156 41.27 -20.02 12.22
C PRO A 156 39.88 -19.66 12.73
N LEU A 157 38.86 -20.24 12.11
CA LEU A 157 37.50 -20.23 12.63
C LEU A 157 37.36 -21.29 13.71
N THR A 158 36.47 -21.07 14.66
CA THR A 158 36.11 -22.12 15.63
C THR A 158 35.26 -23.20 14.96
N ASP A 159 35.25 -24.42 15.51
CA ASP A 159 34.43 -25.54 15.02
C ASP A 159 32.92 -25.20 14.96
N THR A 160 32.48 -24.24 15.77
CA THR A 160 31.09 -23.75 15.77
C THR A 160 30.83 -22.72 14.67
N GLU A 161 31.82 -21.92 14.29
CA GLU A 161 31.68 -20.88 13.28
C GLU A 161 31.78 -21.41 11.85
N VAL A 162 32.59 -22.44 11.60
CA VAL A 162 32.77 -23.04 10.26
C VAL A 162 31.43 -23.36 9.58
N PRO A 163 30.49 -24.12 10.18
CA PRO A 163 29.21 -24.42 9.52
C PRO A 163 28.34 -23.17 9.28
N LEU A 164 28.41 -22.17 10.17
CA LEU A 164 27.64 -20.93 10.03
C LEU A 164 28.18 -20.03 8.91
N VAL A 165 29.51 -19.96 8.78
CA VAL A 165 30.17 -19.22 7.69
C VAL A 165 29.92 -19.90 6.34
N LEU A 166 30.01 -21.23 6.28
CA LEU A 166 29.65 -21.98 5.08
C LEU A 166 28.20 -21.76 4.68
N GLN A 167 27.26 -21.80 5.63
CA GLN A 167 25.85 -21.53 5.36
C GLN A 167 25.61 -20.11 4.83
N TYR A 168 26.31 -19.12 5.39
CA TYR A 168 26.24 -17.74 4.90
C TYR A 168 26.70 -17.63 3.45
N LEU A 169 27.89 -18.19 3.14
CA LEU A 169 28.53 -18.08 1.83
C LEU A 169 27.84 -18.91 0.74
N ALA A 170 27.17 -20.01 1.12
CA ALA A 170 26.47 -20.90 0.19
C ALA A 170 25.04 -20.44 -0.16
N ARG A 171 24.55 -19.34 0.44
CA ARG A 171 23.20 -18.83 0.16
C ARG A 171 23.15 -18.25 -1.27
N GLU A 172 22.17 -18.69 -2.06
CA GLU A 172 22.07 -18.35 -3.49
C GLU A 172 21.63 -16.90 -3.77
N ALA A 173 22.56 -15.96 -3.61
CA ALA A 173 22.49 -14.64 -4.23
C ALA A 173 23.56 -14.58 -5.35
N VAL A 174 23.42 -15.49 -6.32
CA VAL A 174 24.29 -15.57 -7.50
C VAL A 174 24.15 -14.28 -8.30
N VAL A 175 25.27 -13.62 -8.58
CA VAL A 175 25.31 -12.39 -9.38
C VAL A 175 25.86 -12.63 -10.78
N HIS A 176 26.72 -13.64 -10.94
CA HIS A 176 27.26 -14.01 -12.23
C HIS A 176 27.65 -15.48 -12.21
N GLU A 177 27.43 -16.18 -13.33
CA GLU A 177 27.76 -17.58 -13.49
C GLU A 177 28.30 -17.79 -14.91
N THR A 178 29.47 -18.43 -14.97
CA THR A 178 30.12 -18.90 -16.18
C THR A 178 30.27 -20.42 -16.10
N ASP A 179 30.70 -21.07 -17.18
CA ASP A 179 30.95 -22.52 -17.18
C ASP A 179 32.04 -22.93 -16.16
N ASP A 180 32.93 -21.99 -15.81
CA ASP A 180 34.11 -22.24 -14.98
C ASP A 180 34.01 -21.69 -13.54
N GLU A 181 33.20 -20.65 -13.32
CA GLU A 181 33.16 -19.94 -12.03
C GLU A 181 31.81 -19.26 -11.74
N ARG A 182 31.39 -19.30 -10.48
CA ARG A 182 30.19 -18.64 -9.95
C ARG A 182 30.56 -17.59 -8.91
N PHE A 183 29.86 -16.46 -8.97
CA PHE A 183 30.04 -15.35 -8.05
C PHE A 183 28.75 -15.05 -7.28
N PHE A 184 28.92 -14.72 -6.01
CA PHE A 184 27.85 -14.46 -5.06
C PHE A 184 28.00 -13.06 -4.47
N THR A 185 26.91 -12.50 -3.92
CA THR A 185 26.96 -11.26 -3.15
C THR A 185 26.01 -11.27 -1.97
N ASP A 186 26.34 -10.53 -0.90
CA ASP A 186 25.41 -10.12 0.15
C ASP A 186 24.99 -8.65 0.04
N GLY A 187 25.33 -7.99 -1.09
CA GLY A 187 25.07 -6.58 -1.32
C GLY A 187 26.18 -5.64 -0.84
N ALA A 188 27.15 -6.13 -0.07
CA ALA A 188 28.36 -5.37 0.31
C ALA A 188 29.64 -6.05 -0.16
N TRP A 189 29.68 -7.38 -0.15
CA TRP A 189 30.77 -8.20 -0.65
C TRP A 189 30.39 -8.97 -1.90
N ILE A 190 31.36 -9.21 -2.76
CA ILE A 190 31.30 -10.16 -3.87
C ILE A 190 32.38 -11.22 -3.63
N TRP A 191 32.04 -12.50 -3.74
CA TRP A 191 33.00 -13.59 -3.58
C TRP A 191 32.79 -14.71 -4.62
N PRO A 192 33.85 -15.38 -5.06
CA PRO A 192 33.74 -16.55 -5.92
C PRO A 192 33.36 -17.82 -5.13
N GLU A 193 32.83 -18.83 -5.83
CA GLU A 193 32.53 -20.16 -5.29
C GLU A 193 33.74 -20.85 -4.64
N ALA A 194 34.95 -20.49 -5.09
CA ALA A 194 36.19 -20.98 -4.50
C ALA A 194 36.34 -20.64 -3.01
N VAL A 195 35.75 -19.53 -2.51
CA VAL A 195 35.84 -19.13 -1.10
C VAL A 195 35.18 -20.16 -0.17
N PRO A 196 33.88 -20.49 -0.31
CA PRO A 196 33.27 -21.54 0.49
C PRO A 196 33.86 -22.92 0.22
N ALA A 197 34.30 -23.22 -1.02
CA ALA A 197 34.92 -24.50 -1.35
C ALA A 197 36.23 -24.74 -0.57
N LEU A 198 37.13 -23.74 -0.53
CA LEU A 198 38.38 -23.84 0.23
C LEU A 198 38.17 -24.00 1.73
N LEU A 199 37.17 -23.31 2.30
CA LEU A 199 36.80 -23.49 3.71
C LEU A 199 36.29 -24.92 3.98
N ALA A 200 35.46 -25.45 3.08
CA ALA A 200 34.88 -26.79 3.24
C ALA A 200 35.92 -27.91 3.07
N GLU A 201 36.82 -27.79 2.09
CA GLU A 201 37.77 -28.85 1.73
C GLU A 201 39.07 -28.79 2.54
N TYR A 202 39.63 -27.58 2.71
CA TYR A 202 40.96 -27.38 3.30
C TYR A 202 40.91 -26.69 4.68
N GLY A 203 39.72 -26.29 5.15
CA GLY A 203 39.57 -25.55 6.39
C GLY A 203 40.12 -24.13 6.34
N VAL A 204 40.40 -23.61 5.14
CA VAL A 204 40.98 -22.28 4.92
C VAL A 204 39.89 -21.23 5.12
N PRO A 205 40.00 -20.36 6.15
CA PRO A 205 39.02 -19.31 6.40
C PRO A 205 38.91 -18.31 5.23
N PRO A 206 37.76 -17.65 5.03
CA PRO A 206 37.67 -16.46 4.20
C PRO A 206 38.54 -15.32 4.75
N GLU A 207 38.68 -14.23 4.00
CA GLU A 207 39.42 -13.06 4.47
C GLU A 207 38.90 -12.54 5.82
N PRO A 208 39.78 -12.08 6.73
CA PRO A 208 39.38 -11.68 8.09
C PRO A 208 38.28 -10.61 8.12
N ASP A 209 38.32 -9.66 7.18
CA ASP A 209 37.33 -8.60 7.06
C ASP A 209 35.95 -9.14 6.61
N LEU A 210 35.93 -10.13 5.72
CA LEU A 210 34.69 -10.81 5.32
C LEU A 210 34.14 -11.62 6.49
N VAL A 211 34.97 -12.35 7.24
CA VAL A 211 34.53 -13.05 8.45
C VAL A 211 33.96 -12.08 9.50
N ALA A 212 34.61 -10.92 9.69
CA ALA A 212 34.12 -9.88 10.60
C ALA A 212 32.77 -9.31 10.14
N HIS A 213 32.58 -9.14 8.82
CA HIS A 213 31.31 -8.75 8.22
C HIS A 213 30.21 -9.80 8.49
N ILE A 214 30.46 -11.07 8.21
CA ILE A 214 29.54 -12.19 8.45
C ILE A 214 29.11 -12.25 9.93
N ARG A 215 30.06 -12.08 10.86
CA ARG A 215 29.78 -12.02 12.30
C ARG A 215 28.87 -10.84 12.67
N ARG A 216 29.07 -9.67 12.05
CA ARG A 216 28.22 -8.48 12.25
C ARG A 216 26.79 -8.73 11.80
N HIS A 217 26.62 -9.48 10.72
CA HIS A 217 25.33 -9.97 10.21
C HIS A 217 24.80 -11.20 10.97
N ARG A 218 25.44 -11.60 12.08
CA ARG A 218 25.06 -12.76 12.90
C ARG A 218 24.93 -14.05 12.08
N PHE A 219 25.79 -14.22 11.08
CA PHE A 219 25.79 -15.36 10.16
C PHE A 219 24.49 -15.52 9.35
N GLN A 220 23.69 -14.46 9.21
CA GLN A 220 22.49 -14.44 8.39
C GLN A 220 22.66 -13.46 7.23
N PRO A 221 22.79 -13.93 5.98
CA PRO A 221 22.95 -13.04 4.84
C PRO A 221 21.67 -12.22 4.64
N PRO A 222 21.79 -10.91 4.35
CA PRO A 222 20.65 -10.06 4.04
C PRO A 222 19.98 -10.46 2.72
N TYR A 223 18.74 -10.01 2.53
CA TYR A 223 18.13 -10.04 1.21
C TYR A 223 18.82 -9.01 0.30
N VAL A 224 19.27 -9.45 -0.87
CA VAL A 224 19.89 -8.57 -1.86
C VAL A 224 18.87 -8.23 -2.93
N GLU A 225 18.54 -6.94 -3.06
CA GLU A 225 17.61 -6.43 -4.07
C GLU A 225 18.07 -6.75 -5.50
N PRO A 226 17.14 -6.99 -6.46
CA PRO A 226 17.50 -7.29 -7.86
C PRO A 226 18.38 -6.22 -8.52
N LEU A 227 18.15 -4.93 -8.24
CA LEU A 227 19.00 -3.86 -8.75
C LEU A 227 20.42 -3.91 -8.17
N VAL A 228 20.56 -4.25 -6.88
CA VAL A 228 21.87 -4.41 -6.23
C VAL A 228 22.63 -5.59 -6.87
N ARG A 229 21.97 -6.72 -7.15
CA ARG A 229 22.59 -7.86 -7.85
C ARG A 229 23.07 -7.51 -9.25
N ARG A 230 22.23 -6.84 -10.05
CA ARG A 230 22.62 -6.36 -11.39
C ARG A 230 23.75 -5.32 -11.32
N THR A 231 23.80 -4.52 -10.26
CA THR A 231 24.89 -3.55 -10.02
C THR A 231 26.18 -4.28 -9.64
N ALA A 232 26.11 -5.31 -8.79
CA ALA A 232 27.24 -6.16 -8.43
C ALA A 232 27.81 -6.92 -9.64
N GLU A 233 26.94 -7.46 -10.51
CA GLU A 233 27.37 -8.09 -11.76
C GLU A 233 28.08 -7.08 -12.68
N ALA A 234 27.53 -5.87 -12.84
CA ALA A 234 28.17 -4.84 -13.66
C ALA A 234 29.53 -4.42 -13.09
N ASP A 235 29.65 -4.29 -11.76
CA ASP A 235 30.91 -3.99 -11.05
C ASP A 235 31.96 -5.09 -11.28
N LEU A 236 31.57 -6.35 -11.07
CA LEU A 236 32.41 -7.52 -11.30
C LEU A 236 32.94 -7.60 -12.74
N LEU A 237 32.07 -7.31 -13.73
CA LEU A 237 32.42 -7.40 -15.15
C LEU A 237 33.05 -6.12 -15.72
N GLY A 238 33.23 -5.07 -14.90
CA GLY A 238 33.70 -3.77 -15.38
C GLY A 238 32.77 -3.11 -16.41
N LYS A 239 31.48 -3.46 -16.39
CA LYS A 239 30.45 -2.93 -17.30
C LYS A 239 29.80 -1.67 -16.70
N PRO A 240 29.18 -0.80 -17.52
CA PRO A 240 28.39 0.31 -17.01
C PRO A 240 27.29 -0.18 -16.06
N ARG A 241 27.21 0.40 -14.86
CA ARG A 241 26.19 0.06 -13.87
C ARG A 241 24.78 0.39 -14.39
N PRO A 242 23.79 -0.49 -14.17
CA PRO A 242 22.44 -0.28 -14.64
C PRO A 242 21.77 0.88 -13.89
N LYS A 243 20.90 1.61 -14.58
CA LYS A 243 19.97 2.54 -13.96
C LYS A 243 18.78 1.77 -13.36
N PRO A 244 18.14 2.29 -12.30
CA PRO A 244 16.89 1.74 -11.79
C PRO A 244 15.81 1.79 -12.87
N GLY A 245 15.08 0.69 -13.01
CA GLY A 245 13.88 0.58 -13.83
C GLY A 245 12.61 0.79 -13.01
N ARG A 246 11.44 0.80 -13.67
CA ARG A 246 10.14 1.00 -13.02
C ARG A 246 9.86 -0.01 -11.90
N ALA A 247 10.32 -1.25 -12.05
CA ALA A 247 10.14 -2.31 -11.07
C ALA A 247 11.02 -2.15 -9.82
N ASP A 248 12.11 -1.38 -9.90
CA ASP A 248 13.05 -1.18 -8.78
C ASP A 248 12.61 -0.01 -7.86
N VAL A 249 11.64 0.81 -8.27
CA VAL A 249 11.28 2.07 -7.60
C VAL A 249 9.79 2.16 -7.25
N LYS A 250 8.90 1.49 -8.01
CA LYS A 250 7.45 1.60 -7.79
C LYS A 250 7.00 0.60 -6.71
N LYS A 251 6.23 1.07 -5.72
CA LYS A 251 5.44 0.19 -4.84
C LYS A 251 4.60 -0.74 -5.71
N THR A 252 4.64 -2.04 -5.42
CA THR A 252 3.79 -3.00 -6.12
C THR A 252 2.34 -2.85 -5.65
N SER A 253 1.38 -3.37 -6.42
CA SER A 253 -0.02 -3.44 -5.94
C SER A 253 -0.16 -4.28 -4.67
N GLY A 254 0.74 -5.25 -4.45
CA GLY A 254 0.82 -6.01 -3.21
C GLY A 254 1.27 -5.17 -2.02
N ASP A 255 2.26 -4.29 -2.21
CA ASP A 255 2.72 -3.36 -1.16
C ASP A 255 1.62 -2.38 -0.78
N VAL A 256 0.94 -1.80 -1.78
CA VAL A 256 -0.22 -0.91 -1.57
C VAL A 256 -1.34 -1.64 -0.83
N ALA A 257 -1.66 -2.88 -1.21
CA ALA A 257 -2.67 -3.67 -0.53
C ALA A 257 -2.30 -3.95 0.94
N ALA A 258 -1.04 -4.31 1.21
CA ALA A 258 -0.56 -4.53 2.57
C ALA A 258 -0.58 -3.26 3.44
N GLU A 259 -0.23 -2.12 2.84
CA GLU A 259 -0.27 -0.82 3.50
C GLU A 259 -1.71 -0.43 3.86
N LEU A 260 -2.68 -0.65 2.97
CA LEU A 260 -4.11 -0.40 3.21
C LEU A 260 -4.71 -1.22 4.36
N GLU A 261 -4.16 -2.40 4.66
CA GLU A 261 -4.62 -3.26 5.76
C GLU A 261 -3.98 -2.89 7.11
N THR A 262 -2.88 -2.15 7.10
CA THR A 262 -2.08 -1.85 8.30
C THR A 262 -2.05 -0.36 8.66
N THR A 263 -2.34 0.51 7.70
CA THR A 263 -2.33 1.96 7.84
C THR A 263 -3.74 2.50 7.62
N PRO A 264 -4.38 3.14 8.63
CA PRO A 264 -5.75 3.63 8.50
C PRO A 264 -5.93 4.71 7.43
N ASP A 265 -4.95 5.59 7.26
CA ASP A 265 -4.99 6.73 6.34
C ASP A 265 -3.75 6.73 5.42
N PRO A 266 -3.62 5.76 4.50
CA PRO A 266 -2.46 5.68 3.62
C PRO A 266 -2.54 6.77 2.56
N LYS A 267 -1.39 7.40 2.27
CA LYS A 267 -1.29 8.40 1.22
C LYS A 267 -1.08 7.73 -0.13
N LEU A 268 -2.13 7.70 -0.95
CA LEU A 268 -2.12 7.13 -2.29
C LEU A 268 -2.05 8.23 -3.35
N GLY A 269 -1.28 8.00 -4.40
CA GLY A 269 -1.39 8.80 -5.62
C GLY A 269 -2.66 8.46 -6.41
N ASP A 270 -3.06 9.32 -7.35
CA ASP A 270 -4.29 9.14 -8.13
C ASP A 270 -4.36 7.79 -8.89
N GLU A 271 -3.26 7.33 -9.49
CA GLU A 271 -3.21 6.03 -10.19
C GLU A 271 -3.49 4.87 -9.23
N GLU A 272 -2.90 4.91 -8.03
CA GLU A 272 -3.06 3.88 -7.00
C GLU A 272 -4.48 3.89 -6.45
N LEU A 273 -5.03 5.07 -6.18
CA LEU A 273 -6.39 5.24 -5.69
C LEU A 273 -7.44 4.70 -6.67
N LEU A 274 -7.28 4.92 -7.98
CA LEU A 274 -8.18 4.34 -8.98
C LEU A 274 -8.11 2.81 -9.03
N ILE A 275 -6.90 2.24 -8.91
CA ILE A 275 -6.71 0.78 -8.83
C ILE A 275 -7.43 0.22 -7.60
N VAL A 276 -7.25 0.86 -6.44
CA VAL A 276 -7.90 0.48 -5.18
C VAL A 276 -9.41 0.59 -5.29
N LEU A 277 -9.94 1.67 -5.88
CA LEU A 277 -11.38 1.84 -6.11
C LEU A 277 -11.97 0.68 -6.91
N VAL A 278 -11.36 0.35 -8.06
CA VAL A 278 -11.82 -0.76 -8.93
C VAL A 278 -11.74 -2.10 -8.20
N GLN A 279 -10.64 -2.34 -7.47
CA GLN A 279 -10.46 -3.55 -6.68
C GLN A 279 -11.53 -3.69 -5.58
N ARG A 280 -11.77 -2.64 -4.78
CA ARG A 280 -12.77 -2.65 -3.71
C ARG A 280 -14.19 -2.83 -4.26
N LEU A 281 -14.53 -2.21 -5.38
CA LEU A 281 -15.80 -2.44 -6.07
C LEU A 281 -15.94 -3.93 -6.47
N GLY A 282 -14.90 -4.52 -7.05
CA GLY A 282 -14.87 -5.94 -7.42
C GLY A 282 -14.97 -6.90 -6.22
N GLU A 283 -14.23 -6.65 -5.14
CA GLU A 283 -14.27 -7.41 -3.89
C GLU A 283 -15.66 -7.43 -3.26
N HIS A 284 -16.40 -6.32 -3.38
CA HIS A 284 -17.78 -6.23 -2.93
C HIS A 284 -18.79 -6.79 -3.94
N GLY A 285 -18.36 -7.29 -5.10
CA GLY A 285 -19.23 -7.90 -6.10
C GLY A 285 -20.00 -6.89 -6.98
N VAL A 286 -19.50 -5.66 -7.10
CA VAL A 286 -20.01 -4.69 -8.07
C VAL A 286 -19.57 -5.10 -9.47
N TRP A 287 -20.52 -5.15 -10.39
CA TRP A 287 -20.27 -5.56 -11.76
C TRP A 287 -19.51 -4.48 -12.54
N PRO A 288 -18.56 -4.86 -13.43
CA PRO A 288 -17.88 -3.91 -14.31
C PRO A 288 -18.83 -3.06 -15.15
N GLU A 289 -20.02 -3.57 -15.49
CA GLU A 289 -21.05 -2.86 -16.24
C GLU A 289 -21.79 -1.82 -15.40
N ALA A 290 -21.75 -1.91 -14.07
CA ALA A 290 -22.48 -1.00 -13.19
C ALA A 290 -21.87 0.40 -13.08
N TYR A 291 -20.60 0.56 -13.49
CA TYR A 291 -19.89 1.83 -13.39
C TYR A 291 -18.91 2.09 -14.54
N ARG A 292 -18.49 3.34 -14.70
CA ARG A 292 -17.42 3.77 -15.62
C ARG A 292 -16.47 4.73 -14.93
N VAL A 293 -15.18 4.62 -15.24
CA VAL A 293 -14.14 5.55 -14.78
C VAL A 293 -13.46 6.13 -16.03
N GLY A 294 -13.48 7.46 -16.17
CA GLY A 294 -12.95 8.16 -17.35
C GLY A 294 -13.82 8.05 -18.61
N GLU A 295 -14.96 7.36 -18.52
CA GLU A 295 -15.93 7.22 -19.59
C GLU A 295 -17.35 7.51 -19.09
N ARG A 296 -18.28 7.70 -20.03
CA ARG A 296 -19.69 7.98 -19.76
C ARG A 296 -20.55 6.93 -20.44
N ALA A 297 -21.43 6.27 -19.68
CA ALA A 297 -22.38 5.30 -20.22
C ALA A 297 -23.75 5.42 -19.54
N ASP A 298 -24.80 5.43 -20.34
CA ASP A 298 -26.18 5.46 -19.83
C ASP A 298 -26.50 4.23 -18.99
N GLY A 299 -27.27 4.43 -17.92
CA GLY A 299 -27.64 3.38 -16.98
C GLY A 299 -26.57 3.05 -15.93
N THR A 300 -25.42 3.74 -15.96
CA THR A 300 -24.27 3.44 -15.08
C THR A 300 -23.87 4.64 -14.23
N TRP A 301 -23.23 4.36 -13.10
CA TRP A 301 -22.57 5.41 -12.30
C TRP A 301 -21.19 5.70 -12.86
N CYS A 302 -20.90 6.96 -13.14
CA CYS A 302 -19.65 7.37 -13.77
C CYS A 302 -18.83 8.26 -12.84
N LEU A 303 -17.51 8.10 -12.87
CA LEU A 303 -16.50 8.98 -12.27
C LEU A 303 -15.65 9.58 -13.38
N ASN A 304 -15.63 10.91 -13.52
CA ASN A 304 -14.95 11.60 -14.60
C ASN A 304 -14.31 12.91 -14.13
N PHE A 305 -13.16 13.29 -14.69
CA PHE A 305 -12.61 14.63 -14.49
C PHE A 305 -13.26 15.62 -15.48
N THR A 306 -13.67 16.77 -14.98
CA THR A 306 -14.37 17.82 -15.76
C THR A 306 -13.75 19.19 -15.48
N THR A 307 -14.26 20.23 -16.14
CA THR A 307 -13.84 21.62 -15.87
C THR A 307 -14.20 22.09 -14.47
N ASP A 308 -15.21 21.48 -13.85
CA ASP A 308 -15.70 21.81 -12.50
C ASP A 308 -15.15 20.84 -11.43
N GLY A 309 -14.12 20.05 -11.77
CA GLY A 309 -13.50 19.04 -10.89
C GLY A 309 -13.95 17.61 -11.20
N TRP A 310 -13.74 16.71 -10.25
CA TRP A 310 -14.14 15.30 -10.34
C TRP A 310 -15.65 15.15 -10.18
N GLU A 311 -16.32 14.71 -11.23
CA GLU A 311 -17.76 14.45 -11.28
C GLU A 311 -18.08 13.00 -10.94
N VAL A 312 -19.04 12.80 -10.04
CA VAL A 312 -19.70 11.51 -9.78
C VAL A 312 -21.19 11.65 -10.06
N ALA A 313 -21.71 10.88 -11.01
CA ALA A 313 -23.13 10.93 -11.39
C ALA A 313 -23.63 9.63 -12.02
N ALA A 314 -24.93 9.36 -11.90
CA ALA A 314 -25.60 8.38 -12.75
C ALA A 314 -25.92 9.00 -14.11
N TYR A 315 -25.70 8.28 -15.20
CA TYR A 315 -25.95 8.79 -16.55
C TYR A 315 -27.25 8.24 -17.15
N ALA A 316 -28.02 9.09 -17.83
CA ALA A 316 -29.18 8.69 -18.60
C ALA A 316 -29.49 9.68 -19.74
N GLY A 317 -29.71 9.17 -20.94
CA GLY A 317 -29.94 9.99 -22.12
C GLY A 317 -28.72 10.83 -22.49
N GLY A 318 -27.52 10.31 -22.24
CA GLY A 318 -26.24 10.99 -22.44
C GLY A 318 -25.94 12.13 -21.47
N LYS A 319 -26.73 12.29 -20.41
CA LYS A 319 -26.59 13.39 -19.43
C LYS A 319 -26.43 12.87 -18.00
N PRO A 320 -25.62 13.55 -17.16
CA PRO A 320 -25.55 13.23 -15.75
C PRO A 320 -26.85 13.59 -15.04
N ARG A 321 -27.28 12.75 -14.10
CA ARG A 321 -28.37 13.01 -13.16
C ARG A 321 -27.78 13.38 -11.81
N GLU A 322 -28.17 14.56 -11.32
CA GLU A 322 -27.75 15.09 -10.01
C GLU A 322 -26.22 14.95 -9.79
N PRO A 323 -25.39 15.48 -10.71
CA PRO A 323 -23.94 15.35 -10.60
C PRO A 323 -23.44 15.99 -9.31
N LYS A 324 -22.49 15.31 -8.67
CA LYS A 324 -21.70 15.85 -7.56
C LYS A 324 -20.28 16.09 -8.04
N TYR A 325 -19.71 17.24 -7.68
CA TYR A 325 -18.37 17.65 -8.04
C TYR A 325 -17.48 17.71 -6.81
N PHE A 326 -16.23 17.30 -6.97
CA PHE A 326 -15.23 17.22 -5.91
C PHE A 326 -13.89 17.75 -6.41
N ASP A 327 -13.15 18.44 -5.55
CA ASP A 327 -11.82 18.93 -5.89
C ASP A 327 -10.78 17.80 -5.88
N ARG A 328 -10.93 16.84 -4.96
CA ARG A 328 -10.03 15.69 -4.81
C ARG A 328 -10.64 14.42 -5.37
N LEU A 329 -9.80 13.61 -6.01
CA LEU A 329 -10.20 12.29 -6.52
C LEU A 329 -10.65 11.36 -5.40
N GLU A 330 -10.03 11.44 -4.23
CA GLU A 330 -10.37 10.62 -3.07
C GLU A 330 -11.83 10.78 -2.63
N ASP A 331 -12.31 12.02 -2.51
CA ASP A 331 -13.69 12.30 -2.13
C ASP A 331 -14.68 11.78 -3.19
N ALA A 332 -14.32 11.94 -4.47
CA ALA A 332 -15.10 11.42 -5.58
C ALA A 332 -15.14 9.88 -5.60
N ALA A 333 -14.01 9.22 -5.34
CA ALA A 333 -13.90 7.77 -5.25
C ALA A 333 -14.75 7.22 -4.10
N GLN A 334 -14.67 7.83 -2.91
CA GLN A 334 -15.52 7.50 -1.76
C GLN A 334 -17.01 7.68 -2.08
N GLN A 335 -17.38 8.76 -2.77
CA GLN A 335 -18.75 9.02 -3.20
C GLN A 335 -19.25 7.95 -4.20
N LEU A 336 -18.41 7.51 -5.14
CA LEU A 336 -18.79 6.43 -6.08
C LEU A 336 -18.99 5.10 -5.35
N LEU A 337 -18.05 4.74 -4.47
CA LEU A 337 -18.11 3.55 -3.62
C LEU A 337 -19.42 3.52 -2.81
N GLY A 338 -19.71 4.63 -2.10
CA GLY A 338 -20.95 4.79 -1.35
C GLY A 338 -22.19 4.74 -2.24
N ALA A 339 -22.15 5.38 -3.42
CA ALA A 339 -23.28 5.38 -4.35
C ALA A 339 -23.63 3.96 -4.83
N LEU A 340 -22.64 3.11 -5.09
CA LEU A 340 -22.83 1.74 -5.59
C LEU A 340 -23.18 0.75 -4.46
N LEU A 341 -22.52 0.84 -3.30
CA LEU A 341 -22.69 -0.13 -2.21
C LEU A 341 -23.91 0.14 -1.32
N LEU A 342 -24.36 1.39 -1.22
CA LEU A 342 -25.53 1.72 -0.38
C LEU A 342 -26.82 1.08 -0.89
N HIS A 343 -26.93 0.84 -2.19
CA HIS A 343 -28.10 0.22 -2.81
C HIS A 343 -27.69 -1.02 -3.59
N PRO A 344 -27.94 -2.26 -3.09
CA PRO A 344 -27.47 -3.49 -3.73
C PRO A 344 -27.88 -3.67 -5.18
N ALA A 345 -29.01 -3.10 -5.61
CA ALA A 345 -29.44 -3.14 -7.01
C ALA A 345 -28.53 -2.33 -7.95
N ARG A 346 -27.83 -1.31 -7.44
CA ARG A 346 -26.86 -0.52 -8.24
C ARG A 346 -25.61 -1.32 -8.54
N MET A 347 -25.26 -2.29 -7.71
CA MET A 347 -24.10 -3.17 -7.91
C MET A 347 -24.21 -3.98 -9.20
N THR A 348 -25.43 -4.21 -9.70
CA THR A 348 -25.72 -4.88 -10.99
C THR A 348 -26.26 -3.93 -12.05
N ALA A 349 -26.17 -2.60 -11.86
CA ALA A 349 -26.82 -1.58 -12.71
C ALA A 349 -28.35 -1.78 -12.86
N GLY A 350 -28.99 -2.50 -11.94
CA GLY A 350 -30.39 -2.88 -12.03
C GLY A 350 -30.68 -4.01 -13.02
N HIS A 351 -29.64 -4.61 -13.62
CA HIS A 351 -29.77 -5.82 -14.43
C HIS A 351 -30.15 -7.00 -13.53
N GLU A 352 -30.97 -7.90 -14.08
CA GLU A 352 -31.24 -9.18 -13.44
C GLU A 352 -29.94 -9.99 -13.41
N THR A 353 -29.57 -10.53 -12.25
CA THR A 353 -28.48 -11.51 -12.22
C THR A 353 -28.85 -12.69 -13.10
N PRO A 354 -27.95 -13.13 -14.01
CA PRO A 354 -28.09 -14.40 -14.70
C PRO A 354 -28.44 -15.51 -13.72
N LEU A 355 -29.33 -16.39 -14.14
CA LEU A 355 -29.47 -17.68 -13.48
C LEU A 355 -28.16 -18.45 -13.74
N GLU A 356 -27.39 -18.64 -12.68
CA GLU A 356 -26.14 -19.40 -12.72
C GLU A 356 -26.42 -20.82 -13.20
N THR A 357 -25.48 -21.33 -14.00
CA THR A 357 -25.46 -22.72 -14.43
C THR A 357 -25.31 -23.66 -13.24
N ALA A 358 -25.74 -24.93 -13.39
CA ALA A 358 -25.58 -25.92 -12.33
C ALA A 358 -24.12 -26.04 -11.84
N LYS A 359 -23.15 -25.91 -12.76
CA LYS A 359 -21.72 -25.94 -12.44
C LYS A 359 -21.30 -24.74 -11.58
N GLU A 360 -21.74 -23.53 -11.92
CA GLU A 360 -21.46 -22.33 -11.11
C GLU A 360 -22.13 -22.39 -9.73
N LEU A 361 -23.27 -23.08 -9.63
CA LEU A 361 -23.97 -23.29 -8.36
C LEU A 361 -23.26 -24.29 -7.43
N ASP A 362 -22.54 -25.26 -7.99
CA ASP A 362 -21.73 -26.22 -7.21
C ASP A 362 -20.51 -25.55 -6.54
N ASP A 363 -20.06 -24.40 -7.06
CA ASP A 363 -18.94 -23.65 -6.49
C ASP A 363 -19.33 -22.83 -5.24
N TRP A 364 -20.62 -22.71 -4.92
CA TRP A 364 -21.08 -21.98 -3.73
C TRP A 364 -20.77 -22.76 -2.44
N PRO A 365 -20.27 -22.11 -1.37
CA PRO A 365 -19.82 -22.79 -0.16
C PRO A 365 -20.96 -23.30 0.74
N VAL A 366 -22.21 -22.95 0.43
CA VAL A 366 -23.40 -23.34 1.19
C VAL A 366 -24.47 -23.80 0.21
N HIS A 367 -25.07 -24.96 0.45
CA HIS A 367 -26.14 -25.49 -0.38
C HIS A 367 -27.46 -25.61 0.39
N PRO A 368 -28.61 -25.48 -0.28
CA PRO A 368 -29.90 -25.78 0.31
C PRO A 368 -29.94 -27.22 0.82
N ALA A 369 -30.47 -27.42 2.02
CA ALA A 369 -30.69 -28.73 2.60
C ALA A 369 -31.73 -29.53 1.78
N PRO A 370 -31.76 -30.87 1.89
CA PRO A 370 -32.74 -31.69 1.16
C PRO A 370 -34.19 -31.21 1.36
N GLY A 371 -34.90 -31.02 0.25
CA GLY A 371 -36.28 -30.53 0.25
C GLY A 371 -36.42 -29.00 0.29
N GLU A 372 -35.32 -28.25 0.38
CA GLU A 372 -35.35 -26.79 0.21
C GLU A 372 -35.29 -26.39 -1.28
N PRO A 373 -35.86 -25.22 -1.63
CA PRO A 373 -35.68 -24.62 -2.96
C PRO A 373 -34.22 -24.57 -3.39
N PRO A 374 -33.89 -24.93 -4.65
CA PRO A 374 -32.54 -24.82 -5.17
C PRO A 374 -32.12 -23.34 -5.30
N LEU A 375 -30.80 -23.09 -5.31
CA LEU A 375 -30.24 -21.74 -5.47
C LEU A 375 -30.61 -21.06 -6.80
N THR A 376 -31.09 -21.82 -7.80
CA THR A 376 -31.66 -21.27 -9.04
C THR A 376 -32.92 -20.44 -8.79
N LEU A 377 -33.61 -20.62 -7.66
CA LEU A 377 -34.78 -19.81 -7.30
C LEU A 377 -34.41 -18.52 -6.54
N LEU A 378 -33.12 -18.20 -6.45
CA LEU A 378 -32.61 -16.97 -5.89
C LEU A 378 -31.81 -16.18 -6.93
N ARG A 379 -32.15 -14.91 -7.10
CA ARG A 379 -31.37 -13.92 -7.86
C ARG A 379 -30.57 -13.02 -6.91
N ASN A 380 -29.60 -12.28 -7.44
CA ASN A 380 -28.74 -11.36 -6.68
C ASN A 380 -28.05 -12.05 -5.50
N LYS A 381 -27.63 -13.30 -5.72
CA LYS A 381 -26.98 -14.11 -4.69
C LYS A 381 -25.63 -13.52 -4.32
N ARG A 382 -25.32 -13.51 -3.03
CA ARG A 382 -24.00 -13.14 -2.50
C ARG A 382 -23.79 -13.76 -1.14
N ILE A 383 -22.52 -13.94 -0.76
CA ILE A 383 -22.17 -14.30 0.62
C ILE A 383 -22.26 -13.04 1.47
N THR A 384 -22.93 -13.12 2.61
CA THR A 384 -22.98 -12.05 3.59
C THR A 384 -22.82 -12.60 4.99
N ARG A 385 -22.46 -11.74 5.94
CA ARG A 385 -22.40 -12.07 7.36
C ARG A 385 -23.58 -11.46 8.08
N LEU A 386 -24.53 -12.28 8.50
CA LEU A 386 -25.59 -11.83 9.42
C LEU A 386 -24.98 -11.61 10.80
N VAL A 387 -25.33 -10.50 11.45
CA VAL A 387 -24.81 -10.16 12.78
C VAL A 387 -25.61 -10.85 13.88
N ALA A 388 -25.01 -11.01 15.05
CA ALA A 388 -25.74 -11.47 16.24
C ALA A 388 -26.89 -10.52 16.57
N GLY A 389 -28.02 -11.06 17.03
CA GLY A 389 -29.26 -10.33 17.28
C GLY A 389 -30.20 -10.26 16.08
N THR A 390 -29.73 -10.57 14.86
CA THR A 390 -30.60 -10.61 13.67
C THR A 390 -31.74 -11.61 13.87
N VAL A 391 -32.97 -11.18 13.57
CA VAL A 391 -34.15 -12.04 13.59
C VAL A 391 -34.45 -12.51 12.17
N VAL A 392 -34.57 -13.82 12.02
CA VAL A 392 -34.90 -14.47 10.74
C VAL A 392 -36.17 -15.29 10.90
N LEU A 393 -36.93 -15.39 9.81
CA LEU A 393 -38.19 -16.12 9.76
C LEU A 393 -38.06 -17.35 8.87
N ARG A 394 -38.58 -18.49 9.34
CA ARG A 394 -38.64 -19.75 8.60
C ARG A 394 -40.08 -20.14 8.30
N PHE A 395 -40.29 -20.67 7.10
CA PHE A 395 -41.50 -21.40 6.71
C PHE A 395 -41.08 -22.81 6.27
N GLY A 396 -41.24 -23.80 7.15
CA GLY A 396 -40.82 -25.18 6.88
C GLY A 396 -40.30 -25.93 8.12
N GLU A 397 -40.12 -27.24 7.96
CA GLU A 397 -39.68 -28.16 9.02
C GLU A 397 -38.23 -27.93 9.50
N GLU A 398 -37.84 -28.46 10.66
CA GLU A 398 -36.49 -28.27 11.24
C GLU A 398 -35.27 -28.73 10.41
N PRO A 399 -35.31 -29.79 9.58
CA PRO A 399 -34.13 -30.27 8.86
C PRO A 399 -33.70 -29.38 7.68
N GLY A 400 -34.42 -28.28 7.40
CA GLY A 400 -34.02 -27.33 6.37
C GLY A 400 -33.10 -26.23 6.88
N ASN A 401 -32.55 -25.44 5.96
CA ASN A 401 -31.62 -24.34 6.24
C ASN A 401 -32.00 -23.01 5.56
N LEU A 402 -33.16 -22.95 4.91
CA LEU A 402 -33.67 -21.72 4.30
C LEU A 402 -34.42 -20.88 5.34
N VAL A 403 -34.03 -19.62 5.48
CA VAL A 403 -34.74 -18.62 6.27
C VAL A 403 -34.89 -17.34 5.46
N HIS A 404 -35.67 -16.40 5.97
CA HIS A 404 -35.95 -15.14 5.34
C HIS A 404 -35.73 -13.99 6.33
N HIS A 405 -35.72 -12.77 5.82
CA HIS A 405 -35.77 -11.57 6.65
C HIS A 405 -36.96 -11.60 7.63
N GLY A 406 -36.77 -11.11 8.86
CA GLY A 406 -37.77 -11.23 9.95
C GLY A 406 -39.15 -10.64 9.64
N GLU A 407 -39.22 -9.67 8.73
CA GLU A 407 -40.47 -9.00 8.30
C GLU A 407 -41.01 -9.49 6.94
N VAL A 408 -40.57 -10.66 6.47
CA VAL A 408 -41.00 -11.21 5.19
C VAL A 408 -42.52 -11.47 5.15
N ARG A 409 -43.14 -11.21 4.00
CA ARG A 409 -44.51 -11.66 3.72
C ARG A 409 -44.47 -13.02 3.03
N PHE A 410 -45.27 -13.98 3.48
CA PHE A 410 -45.26 -15.35 2.93
C PHE A 410 -45.40 -15.37 1.40
N ALA A 411 -46.31 -14.57 0.83
CA ALA A 411 -46.53 -14.48 -0.63
C ALA A 411 -45.26 -14.09 -1.43
N THR A 412 -44.28 -13.44 -0.80
CA THR A 412 -43.01 -13.08 -1.46
C THR A 412 -41.95 -14.17 -1.39
N THR A 413 -42.18 -15.25 -0.63
CA THR A 413 -41.18 -16.32 -0.42
C THR A 413 -41.09 -17.30 -1.59
N SER A 414 -42.11 -17.37 -2.44
CA SER A 414 -42.21 -18.36 -3.53
C SER A 414 -42.17 -19.83 -3.06
N LEU A 415 -42.54 -20.07 -1.80
CA LEU A 415 -42.67 -21.41 -1.21
C LEU A 415 -44.05 -22.03 -1.46
N PRO A 416 -44.17 -23.37 -1.43
CA PRO A 416 -45.46 -24.05 -1.44
C PRO A 416 -46.38 -23.57 -0.31
N LEU A 417 -47.67 -23.37 -0.60
CA LEU A 417 -48.64 -22.72 0.30
C LEU A 417 -48.75 -23.43 1.66
N GLU A 418 -48.58 -24.75 1.69
CA GLU A 418 -48.64 -25.55 2.91
C GLU A 418 -47.60 -25.12 3.97
N ARG A 419 -46.48 -24.52 3.54
CA ARG A 419 -45.43 -24.05 4.45
C ARG A 419 -45.80 -22.79 5.22
N GLU A 420 -46.86 -22.06 4.84
CA GLU A 420 -47.29 -20.84 5.53
C GLU A 420 -47.62 -21.09 7.00
N LEU A 421 -48.21 -22.26 7.29
CA LEU A 421 -48.58 -22.67 8.64
C LEU A 421 -47.37 -23.11 9.49
N GLN A 422 -46.23 -23.41 8.86
CA GLN A 422 -45.00 -23.86 9.52
C GLN A 422 -44.06 -22.69 9.82
N ARG A 423 -44.62 -21.62 10.37
CA ARG A 423 -43.91 -20.37 10.66
C ARG A 423 -43.16 -20.44 11.98
N ARG A 424 -41.86 -20.14 11.98
CA ARG A 424 -41.03 -20.04 13.18
C ARG A 424 -40.02 -18.90 13.07
N SER A 425 -39.75 -18.24 14.19
CA SER A 425 -38.80 -17.13 14.29
C SER A 425 -37.55 -17.57 15.05
N TYR A 426 -36.38 -17.13 14.59
CA TYR A 426 -35.11 -17.41 15.25
C TYR A 426 -34.30 -16.13 15.38
N ARG A 427 -33.57 -16.00 16.49
CA ARG A 427 -32.57 -14.96 16.71
C ARG A 427 -31.17 -15.55 16.62
N LEU A 428 -30.31 -14.90 15.86
CA LEU A 428 -28.89 -15.26 15.81
C LEU A 428 -28.21 -14.91 17.13
N ARG A 429 -27.50 -15.87 17.73
CA ARG A 429 -26.71 -15.66 18.96
C ARG A 429 -25.25 -15.31 18.68
N ARG A 430 -24.80 -15.58 17.47
CA ARG A 430 -23.47 -15.22 16.94
C ARG A 430 -23.58 -14.87 15.46
N PRO A 431 -22.57 -14.19 14.88
CA PRO A 431 -22.57 -13.94 13.45
C PRO A 431 -22.50 -15.23 12.62
N LEU A 432 -23.22 -15.27 11.50
CA LEU A 432 -23.25 -16.40 10.56
C LEU A 432 -22.95 -15.93 9.13
N HIS A 433 -22.06 -16.63 8.43
CA HIS A 433 -21.87 -16.47 6.99
C HIS A 433 -22.96 -17.26 6.26
N VAL A 434 -23.71 -16.58 5.40
CA VAL A 434 -24.88 -17.13 4.72
C VAL A 434 -24.84 -16.73 3.25
N ILE A 435 -25.52 -17.49 2.40
CA ILE A 435 -25.90 -16.98 1.08
C ILE A 435 -27.16 -16.16 1.27
N THR A 436 -27.16 -14.91 0.85
CA THR A 436 -28.38 -14.11 0.72
C THR A 436 -28.76 -13.97 -0.74
N GLY A 437 -30.06 -13.93 -1.03
CA GLY A 437 -30.58 -13.68 -2.36
C GLY A 437 -32.03 -13.21 -2.32
N ILE A 438 -32.55 -12.83 -3.48
CA ILE A 438 -33.95 -12.43 -3.66
C ILE A 438 -34.69 -13.58 -4.33
N THR A 439 -35.80 -14.01 -3.75
CA THR A 439 -36.62 -15.08 -4.33
C THR A 439 -37.19 -14.64 -5.68
N VAL A 440 -37.12 -15.53 -6.68
CA VAL A 440 -37.73 -15.31 -8.00
C VAL A 440 -39.23 -15.66 -7.96
N PRO A 441 -40.06 -15.12 -8.87
CA PRO A 441 -41.44 -15.57 -9.01
C PRO A 441 -41.51 -17.07 -9.33
N TRP A 442 -42.33 -17.82 -8.59
CA TRP A 442 -42.52 -19.26 -8.79
C TRP A 442 -43.88 -19.72 -8.25
N ALA A 443 -44.46 -20.76 -8.85
CA ALA A 443 -45.72 -21.37 -8.41
C ALA A 443 -46.87 -20.35 -8.14
N ASN A 444 -47.04 -19.38 -9.05
CA ASN A 444 -48.03 -18.29 -8.95
C ASN A 444 -47.81 -17.29 -7.80
N LEU A 445 -46.65 -17.31 -7.14
CA LEU A 445 -46.26 -16.32 -6.15
C LEU A 445 -45.30 -15.28 -6.77
N PRO A 446 -45.42 -14.00 -6.37
CA PRO A 446 -44.65 -12.91 -6.97
C PRO A 446 -43.14 -12.90 -6.66
N GLY A 447 -42.67 -13.70 -5.70
CA GLY A 447 -41.28 -13.61 -5.23
C GLY A 447 -40.95 -12.28 -4.56
N GLY A 448 -39.66 -11.94 -4.48
CA GLY A 448 -39.17 -10.66 -3.95
C GLY A 448 -38.79 -10.67 -2.47
N ALA A 449 -38.85 -11.81 -1.79
CA ALA A 449 -38.36 -11.94 -0.41
C ALA A 449 -36.84 -11.96 -0.37
N VAL A 450 -36.26 -11.32 0.65
CA VAL A 450 -34.86 -11.56 1.03
C VAL A 450 -34.80 -12.92 1.74
N ALA A 451 -34.07 -13.85 1.14
CA ALA A 451 -33.81 -15.17 1.65
C ALA A 451 -32.35 -15.31 2.10
N PHE A 452 -32.13 -16.22 3.04
CA PHE A 452 -30.83 -16.63 3.55
C PHE A 452 -30.75 -18.15 3.59
N VAL A 453 -29.71 -18.73 2.98
CA VAL A 453 -29.39 -20.15 3.11
C VAL A 453 -28.26 -20.27 4.13
N LEU A 454 -28.56 -20.94 5.24
CA LEU A 454 -27.63 -21.12 6.36
C LEU A 454 -26.67 -22.29 6.09
N PRO A 455 -25.43 -22.26 6.62
CA PRO A 455 -24.42 -23.29 6.38
C PRO A 455 -24.76 -24.64 7.01
N LYS A 456 -25.65 -24.67 8.01
CA LYS A 456 -26.18 -25.87 8.65
C LYS A 456 -27.70 -25.82 8.72
N THR A 457 -28.32 -26.94 9.02
CA THR A 457 -29.77 -27.02 9.29
C THR A 457 -30.14 -26.22 10.54
N ILE A 458 -31.43 -25.88 10.69
CA ILE A 458 -31.91 -25.20 11.90
C ILE A 458 -31.61 -26.01 13.15
N ALA A 459 -31.88 -27.32 13.12
CA ALA A 459 -31.65 -28.20 14.27
C ALA A 459 -30.18 -28.19 14.74
N GLU A 460 -29.22 -28.21 13.80
CA GLU A 460 -27.80 -28.14 14.12
C GLU A 460 -27.41 -26.77 14.69
N HIS A 461 -27.98 -25.69 14.15
CA HIS A 461 -27.73 -24.34 14.64
C HIS A 461 -28.36 -24.04 16.00
N GLU A 462 -29.49 -24.67 16.34
CA GLU A 462 -30.04 -24.61 17.70
C GLU A 462 -29.19 -25.44 18.67
N SER A 463 -28.76 -26.64 18.25
CA SER A 463 -27.93 -27.54 19.05
C SER A 463 -26.57 -26.93 19.41
N ASP A 464 -25.91 -26.26 18.44
CA ASP A 464 -24.63 -25.58 18.69
C ASP A 464 -24.80 -24.14 19.25
N GLY A 465 -26.04 -23.74 19.55
CA GLY A 465 -26.36 -22.45 20.17
C GLY A 465 -26.20 -21.23 19.25
N SER A 466 -26.04 -21.43 17.94
CA SER A 466 -25.95 -20.35 16.95
C SER A 466 -27.27 -19.62 16.73
N LEU A 467 -28.38 -20.36 16.82
CA LEU A 467 -29.74 -19.85 16.73
C LEU A 467 -30.49 -20.14 18.02
N GLU A 468 -31.33 -19.19 18.41
CA GLU A 468 -32.29 -19.33 19.49
C GLU A 468 -33.68 -19.13 18.92
N ARG A 469 -34.56 -20.12 19.08
CA ARG A 469 -35.96 -19.96 18.73
C ARG A 469 -36.61 -18.90 19.61
N ILE A 470 -37.41 -18.03 19.00
CA ILE A 470 -38.16 -16.97 19.68
C ILE A 470 -39.64 -17.10 19.36
N GLU A 471 -40.49 -16.67 20.29
CA GLU A 471 -41.95 -16.68 20.16
C GLU A 471 -42.46 -15.62 19.16
#